data_AF-A0A2N2IKZ5-F1
#
_entry.id   AF-A0A2N2IKZ5-F1
#
_cell.length_a   1.000
_cell.length_b   1.000
_cell.length_c   1.000
_cell.angle_alpha   90.00
_cell.angle_beta   90.00
_cell.angle_gamma   90.00
#
_symmetry.space_group_name_H-M   'P 1'
#
loop_
_entity.id
_entity.type
_entity.pdbx_description
1 polymer ?
#
loop_
_entity_poly.entity_id
_entity_poly.type
_entity_poly.pdbx_seq_one_letter_code
_entity_poly.pdbx_strand_id
1 'polypeptide(L)'
;MDEAVRDELSMRAEIFKAMGHPSRLLILDTLAVGPRPVTDLANLVGDNMSTVSRHLSVLRAAGLIDSRRSANQIFYYLKVPCLPRFSACIQAEVKNRRKSRPTNVSESGCAQECALGGLSCREP
;
A
#
# COMPACT_ATOMS: atom_id res chain seq x y z
N MET A 1 17.50 -3.46 -29.81
CA MET A 1 17.02 -4.40 -28.78
C MET A 1 16.21 -5.45 -29.52
N ASP A 2 16.38 -6.72 -29.16
CA ASP A 2 15.55 -7.82 -29.64
C ASP A 2 14.07 -7.54 -29.28
N GLU A 3 13.16 -7.82 -30.22
CA GLU A 3 11.72 -7.61 -30.03
C GLU A 3 11.19 -8.47 -28.88
N ALA A 4 11.67 -9.70 -28.75
CA ALA A 4 11.28 -10.60 -27.67
C ALA A 4 11.64 -10.02 -26.28
N VAL A 5 12.77 -9.32 -26.18
CA VAL A 5 13.20 -8.66 -24.93
C VAL A 5 12.29 -7.48 -24.59
N ARG A 6 11.86 -6.71 -25.60
CA ARG A 6 10.92 -5.59 -25.40
C ARG A 6 9.58 -6.09 -24.90
N ASP A 7 9.06 -7.15 -25.50
CA ASP A 7 7.79 -7.77 -25.09
C ASP A 7 7.85 -8.28 -23.66
N GLU A 8 8.93 -8.96 -23.28
CA GLU A 8 9.09 -9.43 -21.90
C GLU A 8 9.18 -8.29 -20.88
N LEU A 9 9.91 -7.21 -21.21
CA LEU A 9 9.95 -6.02 -20.36
C LEU A 9 8.58 -5.35 -20.24
N SER A 10 7.79 -5.31 -21.33
CA SER A 10 6.43 -4.78 -21.34
C SER A 10 5.51 -5.59 -20.42
N MET A 11 5.56 -6.92 -20.52
CA MET A 11 4.78 -7.81 -19.63
C MET A 11 5.15 -7.62 -18.16
N ARG A 12 6.45 -7.50 -17.85
CA ARG A 12 6.91 -7.21 -16.48
C ARG A 12 6.43 -5.85 -15.99
N ALA A 13 6.45 -4.82 -16.84
CA ALA A 13 6.00 -3.49 -16.49
C ALA A 13 4.50 -3.46 -16.14
N GLU A 14 3.67 -4.22 -16.86
CA GLU A 14 2.24 -4.32 -16.54
C GLU A 14 1.99 -4.99 -15.18
N ILE A 15 2.81 -5.98 -14.79
CA ILE A 15 2.75 -6.55 -13.43
C ILE A 15 3.10 -5.48 -12.38
N PHE A 16 4.16 -4.71 -12.58
CA PHE A 16 4.55 -3.66 -11.64
C PHE A 16 3.49 -2.56 -11.54
N LYS A 17 2.87 -2.19 -12.65
CA LYS A 17 1.75 -1.24 -12.69
C LYS A 17 0.52 -1.77 -11.95
N ALA A 18 0.23 -3.07 -12.08
CA ALA A 18 -0.81 -3.72 -11.28
C ALA A 18 -0.48 -3.69 -9.78
N MET A 19 0.79 -3.67 -9.37
CA MET A 19 1.16 -3.51 -7.96
C MET A 19 1.14 -2.05 -7.47
N GLY A 20 1.34 -1.07 -8.37
CA GLY A 20 1.53 0.35 -8.04
C GLY A 20 0.30 1.11 -7.51
N HIS A 21 -0.41 0.58 -6.51
CA HIS A 21 -1.50 1.27 -5.81
C HIS A 21 -1.56 0.86 -4.34
N PRO A 22 -1.76 1.79 -3.40
CA PRO A 22 -1.74 1.51 -1.96
C PRO A 22 -2.68 0.37 -1.54
N SER A 23 -3.96 0.42 -1.92
CA SER A 23 -4.93 -0.64 -1.58
C SER A 23 -4.54 -2.01 -2.14
N ARG A 24 -3.88 -2.06 -3.30
CA ARG A 24 -3.46 -3.32 -3.93
C ARG A 24 -2.24 -3.91 -3.22
N LEU A 25 -1.29 -3.08 -2.82
CA LEU A 25 -0.16 -3.51 -1.98
C LEU A 25 -0.65 -4.06 -0.64
N LEU A 26 -1.62 -3.38 0.00
CA LEU A 26 -2.20 -3.86 1.25
C LEU A 26 -2.90 -5.22 1.10
N ILE A 27 -3.68 -5.41 0.02
CA ILE A 27 -4.31 -6.70 -0.30
C ILE A 27 -3.23 -7.78 -0.47
N LEU A 28 -2.17 -7.50 -1.23
CA LEU A 28 -1.08 -8.45 -1.48
C LEU A 28 -0.35 -8.84 -0.19
N ASP A 29 0.01 -7.86 0.66
CA ASP A 29 0.65 -8.11 1.96
C ASP A 29 -0.29 -8.89 2.90
N THR A 30 -1.60 -8.63 2.84
CA THR A 30 -2.60 -9.37 3.62
C THR A 30 -2.69 -10.83 3.16
N LEU A 31 -2.74 -11.06 1.85
CA LEU A 31 -2.83 -12.40 1.26
C LEU A 31 -1.54 -13.20 1.41
N ALA A 32 -0.41 -12.54 1.63
CA ALA A 32 0.85 -13.17 1.99
C ALA A 32 0.79 -13.88 3.35
N VAL A 33 -0.02 -13.39 4.29
CA VAL A 33 -0.24 -14.03 5.59
C VAL A 33 -1.16 -15.25 5.46
N GLY A 34 -2.14 -15.18 4.56
CA GLY A 34 -2.98 -16.34 4.23
C GLY A 34 -4.20 -15.99 3.36
N PRO A 35 -4.91 -17.03 2.86
CA PRO A 35 -6.09 -16.85 2.01
C PRO A 35 -7.25 -16.17 2.76
N ARG A 36 -7.95 -15.24 2.11
CA ARG A 36 -9.06 -14.47 2.73
C ARG A 36 -10.24 -14.27 1.79
N PRO A 37 -11.47 -14.17 2.31
CA PRO A 37 -12.64 -13.79 1.51
C PRO A 37 -12.62 -12.30 1.16
N VAL A 38 -13.38 -11.92 0.14
CA VAL A 38 -13.50 -10.52 -0.31
C VAL A 38 -14.02 -9.58 0.77
N THR A 39 -14.89 -10.06 1.66
CA THR A 39 -15.44 -9.29 2.79
C THR A 39 -14.35 -8.79 3.73
N ASP A 40 -13.41 -9.67 4.07
CA ASP A 40 -12.32 -9.34 4.99
C ASP A 40 -11.35 -8.35 4.34
N LEU A 41 -11.07 -8.55 3.04
CA LEU A 41 -10.22 -7.64 2.28
C LEU A 41 -10.83 -6.25 2.17
N ALA A 42 -12.14 -6.15 1.96
CA ALA A 42 -12.82 -4.86 1.92
C ALA A 42 -12.76 -4.13 3.27
N ASN A 43 -13.03 -4.86 4.36
CA ASN A 43 -12.93 -4.31 5.71
C ASN A 43 -11.52 -3.82 6.06
N LEU A 44 -10.48 -4.55 5.65
CA LEU A 44 -9.08 -4.19 5.90
C LEU A 44 -8.62 -2.98 5.09
N VAL A 45 -9.05 -2.88 3.84
CA VAL A 45 -8.69 -1.75 2.97
C VAL A 45 -9.45 -0.48 3.36
N GLY A 46 -10.65 -0.63 3.96
CA GLY A 46 -11.53 0.51 4.24
C GLY A 46 -12.26 1.04 3.00
N ASP A 47 -12.27 0.24 1.93
CA ASP A 47 -12.95 0.55 0.67
C ASP A 47 -14.22 -0.29 0.52
N ASN A 48 -15.15 0.19 -0.31
CA ASN A 48 -16.37 -0.57 -0.61
C ASN A 48 -16.08 -1.82 -1.46
N MET A 49 -17.05 -2.75 -1.49
CA MET A 49 -16.93 -4.02 -2.20
C MET A 49 -16.67 -3.90 -3.70
N SER A 50 -17.23 -2.88 -4.38
CA SER A 50 -17.04 -2.72 -5.83
C SER A 50 -15.62 -2.26 -6.16
N THR A 51 -15.07 -1.32 -5.39
CA THR A 51 -13.67 -0.88 -5.49
C THR A 51 -12.71 -2.05 -5.23
N VAL A 52 -12.93 -2.81 -4.16
CA VAL A 52 -12.07 -3.96 -3.80
C VAL A 52 -12.16 -5.05 -4.86
N SER A 53 -13.35 -5.35 -5.38
CA SER A 53 -13.50 -6.30 -6.49
C SER A 53 -12.74 -5.85 -7.74
N ARG A 54 -12.73 -4.55 -8.06
CA ARG A 54 -11.93 -4.01 -9.17
C ARG A 54 -10.43 -4.19 -8.93
N HIS A 55 -9.95 -3.94 -7.72
CA HIS A 55 -8.56 -4.18 -7.35
C HIS A 55 -8.17 -5.66 -7.50
N LEU A 56 -9.03 -6.57 -7.03
CA LEU A 56 -8.82 -8.01 -7.17
C LEU A 56 -8.80 -8.47 -8.63
N SER A 57 -9.68 -7.93 -9.47
CA SER A 57 -9.65 -8.21 -10.91
C SER A 57 -8.35 -7.78 -11.57
N VAL A 58 -7.83 -6.59 -11.24
CA VAL A 58 -6.53 -6.10 -11.76
C VAL A 58 -5.39 -7.01 -11.30
N LEU A 59 -5.34 -7.36 -10.02
CA LEU A 59 -4.28 -8.23 -9.48
C LEU A 59 -4.35 -9.66 -10.05
N ARG A 60 -5.55 -10.18 -10.27
CA ARG A 60 -5.77 -11.50 -10.87
C ARG A 60 -5.38 -11.51 -12.35
N ALA A 61 -5.74 -10.48 -13.11
CA ALA A 61 -5.34 -10.34 -14.51
C ALA A 61 -3.80 -10.26 -14.66
N ALA A 62 -3.11 -9.64 -13.69
CA ALA A 62 -1.66 -9.61 -13.62
C ALA A 62 -1.02 -10.93 -13.11
N GLY A 63 -1.81 -11.95 -12.79
CA GLY A 63 -1.32 -13.26 -12.34
C GLY A 63 -0.76 -13.29 -10.92
N LEU A 64 -0.91 -12.22 -10.13
CA LEU A 64 -0.36 -12.11 -8.78
C LEU A 64 -1.16 -12.90 -7.74
N ILE A 65 -2.46 -13.00 -7.94
CA ILE A 65 -3.41 -13.68 -7.05
C ILE A 65 -4.31 -14.62 -7.84
N ASP A 66 -4.99 -15.51 -7.12
CA ASP A 66 -6.09 -16.28 -7.66
C ASP A 66 -7.19 -16.46 -6.61
N SER A 67 -8.26 -17.13 -7.01
CA SER A 67 -9.41 -17.36 -6.16
C SER A 67 -9.84 -18.82 -6.17
N ARG A 68 -10.32 -19.31 -5.04
CA ARG A 68 -10.97 -20.62 -4.91
C ARG A 68 -12.31 -20.46 -4.22
N ARG A 69 -13.33 -21.15 -4.71
CA ARG A 69 -14.63 -21.20 -4.05
C ARG A 69 -14.58 -22.24 -2.94
N SER A 70 -14.97 -21.85 -1.72
CA SER A 70 -15.10 -22.74 -0.58
C SER A 70 -16.47 -22.51 0.06
N ALA A 71 -17.32 -23.54 0.01
CA ALA A 71 -18.73 -23.44 0.37
C ALA A 71 -19.43 -22.25 -0.33
N ASN A 72 -19.91 -21.28 0.45
CA ASN A 72 -20.69 -20.13 -0.03
C ASN A 72 -19.84 -18.87 -0.27
N GLN A 73 -18.50 -18.94 -0.15
CA GLN A 73 -17.63 -17.78 -0.29
C GLN A 73 -16.47 -18.03 -1.25
N ILE A 74 -15.96 -16.95 -1.84
CA ILE A 74 -14.77 -16.96 -2.70
C ILE A 74 -13.59 -16.46 -1.86
N PHE A 75 -12.58 -17.29 -1.74
CA PHE A 75 -11.33 -16.99 -1.05
C PHE A 75 -10.26 -16.64 -2.07
N TYR A 76 -9.57 -15.53 -1.86
CA TYR A 76 -8.42 -15.12 -2.63
C TYR A 76 -7.14 -15.59 -1.95
N TYR A 77 -6.12 -15.89 -2.74
CA TYR A 77 -4.80 -16.29 -2.25
C TYR A 77 -3.69 -15.78 -3.17
N LEU A 78 -2.51 -15.61 -2.60
CA LEU A 78 -1.33 -15.15 -3.33
C LEU A 78 -0.74 -16.29 -4.19
N LYS A 79 -0.47 -16.04 -5.47
CA LYS A 79 0.21 -17.00 -6.36
C LYS A 79 1.72 -16.86 -6.38
N VAL A 80 2.24 -15.71 -5.98
CA VAL A 80 3.66 -15.36 -6.09
C VAL A 80 4.33 -15.43 -4.71
N PRO A 81 4.95 -16.57 -4.33
CA PRO A 81 5.48 -16.77 -2.98
C PRO A 81 6.70 -15.89 -2.65
N CYS A 82 7.41 -15.39 -3.66
CA CYS A 82 8.56 -14.50 -3.46
C CYS A 82 8.16 -13.03 -3.22
N LEU A 83 6.89 -12.66 -3.45
CA LEU A 83 6.40 -11.30 -3.33
C LEU A 83 6.61 -10.69 -1.92
N PRO A 84 6.41 -11.40 -0.80
CA PRO A 84 6.61 -10.82 0.52
C PRO A 84 8.07 -10.44 0.77
N ARG A 85 9.02 -11.24 0.24
CA ARG A 85 10.45 -10.93 0.31
C ARG A 85 10.80 -9.68 -0.50
N PHE A 86 10.19 -9.54 -1.67
CA PHE A 86 10.33 -8.35 -2.52
C PHE A 86 9.75 -7.09 -1.84
N SER A 87 8.55 -7.19 -1.28
CA SER A 87 7.90 -6.12 -0.51
C SER A 87 8.78 -5.67 0.66
N ALA A 88 9.33 -6.62 1.43
CA ALA A 88 10.24 -6.32 2.54
C ALA A 88 11.52 -5.59 2.09
N CYS A 89 12.10 -5.97 0.95
CA CYS A 89 13.27 -5.29 0.37
C CYS A 89 12.96 -3.82 0.05
N ILE A 90 11.84 -3.56 -0.62
CA ILE A 90 11.41 -2.18 -0.95
C ILE A 90 11.12 -1.38 0.32
N GLN A 91 10.46 -1.99 1.31
CA GLN A 91 10.18 -1.32 2.59
C GLN A 91 11.46 -0.91 3.33
N ALA A 92 12.53 -1.70 3.25
CA ALA A 92 13.83 -1.34 3.81
C ALA A 92 14.40 -0.07 3.13
N GLU A 93 14.30 0.02 1.81
CA GLU A 93 14.72 1.21 1.06
C GLU A 93 13.87 2.45 1.39
N VAL A 94 12.55 2.30 1.51
CA VAL A 94 11.65 3.39 1.95
C VAL A 94 12.05 3.90 3.34
N LYS A 95 12.40 2.99 4.27
CA LYS A 95 12.89 3.35 5.61
C LYS A 95 14.24 4.07 5.55
N ASN A 96 15.16 3.63 4.68
CA ASN A 96 16.45 4.28 4.50
C ASN A 96 16.31 5.72 3.98
N ARG A 97 15.45 5.94 2.97
CA ARG A 97 15.16 7.29 2.44
C ARG A 97 14.56 8.23 3.49
N ARG A 98 13.74 7.70 4.41
CA ARG A 98 13.20 8.48 5.53
C ARG A 98 14.29 8.86 6.54
N LYS A 99 15.24 7.97 6.83
CA LYS A 99 16.38 8.23 7.72
C LYS A 99 17.38 9.24 7.13
N SER A 100 17.59 9.21 5.81
CA SER A 100 18.50 10.13 5.12
C SER A 100 17.89 11.49 4.80
N ARG A 101 16.60 11.71 5.08
CA ARG A 101 15.98 13.04 5.01
C ARG A 101 16.22 13.72 6.36
N PRO A 102 17.20 14.64 6.50
CA PRO A 102 17.36 15.38 7.74
C PRO A 102 16.03 16.09 8.03
N THR A 103 15.48 15.84 9.22
CA THR A 103 14.35 16.57 9.76
C THR A 103 14.81 18.00 10.03
N ASN A 104 14.77 18.86 9.02
CA ASN A 104 14.68 20.28 9.25
C ASN A 104 13.20 20.63 9.42
N VAL A 105 12.66 20.24 10.57
CA VAL A 105 11.58 20.96 11.24
C VAL A 105 12.11 21.17 12.64
N SER A 106 12.92 22.21 12.76
CA SER A 106 13.18 22.89 14.01
C SER A 106 11.84 23.25 14.65
N GLU A 107 11.67 22.81 15.90
CA GLU A 107 10.99 23.62 16.89
C GLU A 107 11.54 25.05 16.80
N SER A 108 10.73 25.98 16.32
CA SER A 108 10.90 27.41 16.57
C SER A 108 9.61 27.89 17.21
N GLY A 109 9.68 28.14 18.51
CA GLY A 109 8.56 28.52 19.33
C GLY A 109 7.92 29.84 18.91
N CYS A 110 6.66 30.00 19.32
CA CYS A 110 6.15 31.29 19.76
C CYS A 110 5.72 31.11 21.22
N ALA A 111 6.72 31.03 22.09
CA ALA A 111 6.57 31.28 23.52
C ALA A 111 7.55 32.41 23.85
N GLN A 112 7.40 33.59 23.23
CA GLN A 112 7.99 34.84 23.72
C GLN A 112 7.49 36.02 22.86
N GLU A 113 6.28 36.50 23.09
CA GLU A 113 6.01 37.93 22.91
C GLU A 113 4.96 38.40 23.92
N CYS A 114 5.29 39.51 24.58
CA CYS A 114 4.41 40.35 25.40
C CYS A 114 4.13 39.91 26.85
N ALA A 115 5.18 39.76 27.65
CA ALA A 115 5.18 40.44 28.94
C ALA A 115 5.52 41.91 28.68
N LEU A 116 4.53 42.80 28.82
CA LEU A 116 4.59 44.22 29.23
C LEU A 116 3.44 45.02 28.58
N GLY A 117 2.32 45.12 29.29
CA GLY A 117 1.18 45.98 28.94
C GLY A 117 -0.13 45.22 29.03
N GLY A 118 -0.95 45.55 30.04
CA GLY A 118 -2.08 44.74 30.46
C GLY A 118 -3.26 44.67 29.49
N LEU A 119 -4.22 43.84 29.91
CA LEU A 119 -5.56 43.54 29.37
C LEU A 119 -5.69 42.28 28.51
N SER A 120 -6.23 41.26 29.19
CA SER A 120 -7.35 40.41 28.76
C SER A 120 -7.20 39.58 27.50
N CYS A 121 -7.04 38.27 27.67
CA CYS A 121 -7.80 37.27 26.92
C CYS A 121 -8.11 36.11 27.85
N ARG A 122 -9.39 36.03 28.23
CA ARG A 122 -10.01 34.98 29.04
C ARG A 122 -10.50 33.89 28.09
N GLU A 123 -10.52 32.64 28.57
CA GLU A 123 -11.30 31.46 28.14
C GLU A 123 -10.45 30.22 27.84
N PRO A 124 -11.02 29.02 27.96
CA PRO A 124 -11.94 28.50 28.98
C PRO A 124 -11.26 27.51 29.94
#